data_AF-A0A929K7S5-F1
#
_entry.id   AF-A0A929K7S5-F1
#
_cell.length_a   1.000
_cell.length_b   1.000
_cell.length_c   1.000
_cell.angle_alpha   90.00
_cell.angle_beta   90.00
_cell.angle_gamma   90.00
#
_symmetry.space_group_name_H-M   'P 1'
#
loop_
_entity.id
_entity.type
_entity.pdbx_description
1 polymer ?
#
loop_
_entity_poly.entity_id
_entity_poly.type
_entity_poly.pdbx_seq_one_letter_code
_entity_poly.pdbx_strand_id
1 'polypeptide(L)' 'MRMCSNISKMFRIPSERRNTLFEALMAFVKGGRRYDEFWALKNVSFEVKEGEIFGITGPNGSGKTT' A
#
# COMPACT_ATOMS: atom_id res chain seq x y z
N MET A 1 28.14 6.42 0.17
CA MET A 1 27.15 5.49 -0.45
C MET A 1 26.12 5.14 0.60
N ARG A 2 24.83 5.36 0.32
CA ARG A 2 23.74 5.03 1.24
C ARG A 2 22.95 3.85 0.69
N MET A 3 22.70 2.85 1.54
CA MET A 3 21.93 1.66 1.21
C MET A 3 20.56 1.75 1.87
N CYS A 4 19.51 1.48 1.09
CA CYS A 4 18.15 1.39 1.54
C CYS A 4 17.63 -0.01 1.22
N SER A 5 17.20 -0.76 2.23
CA SER A 5 16.79 -2.15 2.06
C SER A 5 15.40 -2.42 2.65
N ASN A 6 14.67 -3.33 2.00
CA ASN A 6 13.39 -3.85 2.44
C ASN A 6 12.30 -2.80 2.70
N ILE A 7 12.32 -1.69 1.96
CA ILE A 7 11.34 -0.60 2.12
C ILE A 7 9.97 -1.10 1.65
N SER A 8 8.99 -0.98 2.54
CA SER A 8 7.61 -1.38 2.28
C SER A 8 6.64 -0.37 2.89
N LYS A 9 5.55 -0.09 2.17
CA LYS A 9 4.48 0.81 2.59
C LYS A 9 3.13 0.24 2.15
N MET A 10 2.28 -0.05 3.13
CA MET A 10 0.94 -0.58 2.93
C MET A 10 -0.12 0.36 3.49
N PHE A 11 -1.23 0.49 2.78
CA PHE A 11 -2.43 1.20 3.17
C PHE A 11 -3.59 0.21 3.29
N ARG A 12 -4.47 0.43 4.26
CA ARG A 12 -5.75 -0.28 4.36
C ARG A 12 -6.83 0.63 3.80
N ILE A 13 -7.42 0.24 2.68
CA ILE A 13 -8.49 0.99 2.03
C ILE A 13 -9.82 0.44 2.57
N PRO A 14 -10.66 1.27 3.20
CA PRO A 14 -12.01 0.86 3.55
C PRO A 14 -12.80 0.57 2.27
N SER A 15 -13.30 -0.65 2.12
CA SER A 15 -14.20 -0.95 1.01
C SER A 15 -15.54 -0.26 1.28
N GLU A 16 -15.89 0.76 0.49
CA GLU A 16 -17.22 1.38 0.55
C GLU A 16 -18.28 0.33 0.21
N ARG A 17 -19.10 -0.03 1.18
CA ARG A 17 -20.29 -0.85 0.95
C ARG A 17 -21.52 -0.20 1.54
N ARG A 18 -22.61 -0.25 0.78
CA ARG A 18 -23.91 0.34 1.12
C ARG A 18 -24.50 -0.37 2.34
N ASN A 19 -24.99 0.41 3.29
CA ASN A 19 -25.50 -0.06 4.58
C ASN A 19 -26.76 -0.92 4.43
N THR A 20 -26.62 -2.24 4.31
CA THR A 20 -27.74 -3.18 4.43
C THR A 20 -27.55 -4.09 5.64
N LEU A 21 -28.65 -4.42 6.31
CA LEU A 21 -28.66 -5.36 7.45
C LEU A 21 -28.07 -6.73 7.08
N PHE A 22 -28.19 -7.12 5.81
CA PHE A 22 -27.60 -8.34 5.27
C PHE A 22 -26.08 -8.35 5.36
N GLU A 23 -25.42 -7.20 5.18
CA GLU A 23 -23.97 -7.10 5.34
C GLU A 23 -23.52 -7.17 6.80
N ALA A 24 -24.29 -6.61 7.73
CA ALA A 24 -24.00 -6.73 9.16
C ALA A 24 -24.06 -8.19 9.61
N LEU A 25 -25.08 -8.91 9.17
CA LEU A 25 -25.21 -10.36 9.41
C LEU A 25 -24.06 -11.14 8.76
N MET A 26 -23.74 -10.86 7.49
CA MET A 26 -22.62 -11.51 6.80
C MET A 26 -21.25 -11.18 7.44
N ALA A 27 -21.05 -9.98 7.95
CA ALA A 27 -19.82 -9.58 8.65
C ALA A 27 -19.68 -10.31 10.00
N PHE A 28 -20.79 -10.57 10.68
CA PHE A 28 -20.83 -11.36 11.91
C PHE A 28 -20.50 -12.84 11.65
N VAL A 29 -21.01 -13.39 10.55
CA VAL A 29 -20.74 -14.79 10.15
C VAL A 29 -19.35 -14.98 9.55
N LYS A 30 -18.82 -14.01 8.78
CA LYS A 30 -17.52 -14.11 8.10
C LYS A 30 -16.33 -13.51 8.86
N GLY A 31 -16.54 -12.97 10.06
CA GLY A 31 -15.45 -12.56 10.95
C GLY A 31 -14.74 -11.26 10.55
N GLY A 32 -15.49 -10.17 10.39
CA GLY A 32 -14.94 -8.80 10.42
C GLY A 32 -15.00 -8.01 9.11
N ARG A 33 -14.89 -6.68 9.26
CA ARG A 33 -14.92 -5.71 8.16
C ARG A 33 -13.79 -6.01 7.17
N ARG A 34 -14.13 -6.13 5.88
CA ARG A 34 -13.14 -6.24 4.82
C ARG A 34 -12.47 -4.89 4.60
N TYR A 35 -11.16 -4.87 4.76
CA TYR A 35 -10.30 -3.81 4.26
C TYR A 35 -9.52 -4.39 3.10
N ASP A 36 -9.34 -3.61 2.05
CA ASP A 36 -8.45 -3.99 0.97
C ASP A 36 -7.04 -3.52 1.31
N GLU A 37 -6.07 -4.42 1.21
CA GLU A 37 -4.66 -4.09 1.40
C GLU A 37 -4.08 -3.54 0.10
N PHE A 38 -3.60 -2.30 0.14
CA PHE A 38 -2.93 -1.65 -0.98
C PHE A 38 -1.46 -1.42 -0.65
N TRP A 39 -0.57 -2.03 -1.42
CA TRP A 39 0.87 -1.88 -1.27
C TRP A 39 1.38 -0.77 -2.18
N ALA A 40 1.75 0.38 -1.61
CA ALA A 40 2.37 1.47 -2.35
C ALA A 40 3.85 1.18 -2.65
N LEU A 41 4.55 0.56 -1.68
CA LEU A 41 5.90 0.03 -1.85
C LEU A 41 5.94 -1.38 -1.26
N LYS A 42 6.56 -2.35 -1.94
CA LYS A 42 6.67 -3.71 -1.43
C LYS A 42 8.08 -4.26 -1.65
N ASN A 43 8.82 -4.40 -0.56
CA ASN A 43 10.16 -4.97 -0.53
C ASN A 43 11.15 -4.33 -1.53
N VAL A 44 11.22 -3.00 -1.52
CA VAL A 44 12.09 -2.24 -2.42
C VAL A 44 13.45 -2.04 -1.75
N SER A 45 14.53 -2.37 -2.47
CA SER A 45 15.91 -2.17 -2.03
C SER A 45 16.73 -1.49 -3.13
N PHE A 46 17.48 -0.45 -2.78
CA PHE A 46 18.32 0.30 -3.71
C PHE A 46 19.49 0.99 -2.99
N GLU A 47 20.50 1.38 -3.76
CA GLU A 47 21.68 2.09 -3.28
C GLU A 47 21.81 3.42 -4.02
N VAL A 48 22.24 4.46 -3.31
CA VAL A 48 22.46 5.80 -3.87
C VAL A 48 23.87 6.25 -3.50
N LYS A 49 24.68 6.61 -4.50
CA LYS A 49 26.00 7.20 -4.26
C LYS A 49 25.88 8.68 -3.97
N GLU A 50 26.88 9.21 -3.27
CA GLU A 50 26.92 10.63 -3.00
C GLU A 50 27.25 11.38 -4.29
N GLY A 51 26.48 12.43 -4.61
CA GLY A 51 26.57 13.16 -5.87
C GLY A 51 25.85 12.53 -7.06
N GLU A 52 25.15 11.40 -6.89
CA GLU A 52 24.32 10.79 -7.94
C GLU A 52 22.90 11.41 -7.99
N ILE A 53 22.37 11.55 -9.19
CA ILE A 53 20.96 11.96 -9.40
C ILE A 53 20.10 10.70 -9.49
N PHE A 54 19.16 10.55 -8.57
CA PHE A 54 18.21 9.44 -8.54
C PHE A 54 16.81 9.91 -8.94
N GLY A 55 16.27 9.34 -10.02
CA GLY A 55 14.94 9.67 -10.53
C GLY A 55 13.94 8.55 -10.29
N ILE A 56 12.77 8.87 -9.73
CA ILE A 56 11.67 7.92 -9.54
C ILE A 56 10.66 8.09 -10.68
N THR A 57 10.40 7.03 -11.45
CA THR A 57 9.48 7.03 -12.61
C THR A 57 8.47 5.89 -12.55
N GLY A 58 7.36 6.01 -13.29
CA GLY A 58 6.27 5.03 -13.33
C GLY A 58 4.87 5.65 -13.43
N PRO A 59 3.82 4.83 -13.60
CA PRO A 59 2.43 5.28 -13.75
C PRO A 59 1.88 6.04 -12.53
N ASN A 60 0.79 6.80 -12.69
CA ASN A 60 0.11 7.44 -11.55
C ASN A 60 -0.36 6.38 -10.53
N GLY A 61 -0.19 6.67 -9.24
CA GLY A 61 -0.54 5.74 -8.16
C GLY A 61 0.51 4.68 -7.83
N SER A 62 1.66 4.63 -8.53
CA SER A 62 2.72 3.64 -8.29
C SER A 62 3.61 3.89 -7.05
N GLY A 63 3.23 4.81 -6.16
CA GLY A 63 4.01 5.10 -4.94
C GLY A 63 5.26 5.97 -5.15
N LYS A 64 5.36 6.79 -6.20
CA LYS A 64 6.57 7.62 -6.46
C LYS A 64 6.75 8.77 -5.48
N THR A 65 5.66 9.29 -4.94
CA THR A 65 5.61 10.43 -3.99
C THR A 65 5.54 9.94 -2.54
N THR A 66 5.40 8.65 -2.32
CA THR A 66 5.08 8.03 -1.02
C THR A 66 6.16 7.06 -0.62
#